data_AF-A0A7S1QED9-F1
#
_entry.id   AF-A0A7S1QED9-F1
#
_cell.length_a   1.000
_cell.length_b   1.000
_cell.length_c   1.000
_cell.angle_alpha   90.00
_cell.angle_beta   90.00
_cell.angle_gamma   90.00
#
_symmetry.space_group_name_H-M   'P 1'
#
loop_
_entity.id
_entity.type
_entity.pdbx_description
1 polymer ?
#
loop_
_entity_poly.entity_id
_entity_poly.type
_entity_poly.pdbx_seq_one_letter_code
_entity_poly.pdbx_strand_id
1 'polypeptide(L)'
;NSFCTLLAFAMNGTIIDTLAKVAEVYRSNGVVYRYKAYRTAIDTIKGLDFEITSADQVKGLKGIGKGMIDKIAEILRTGALQQEKDVTSDPVNQALRLFTSVHGIGPVLARQLVEQGYRTLEDLKAAHLPPAARMGLAHYEDGKERIPFAEVEDHLAHMRQLMHGAVDPALIPVVCGSHRRLGPTSGDVDVLLTQPLSHSQAASKYVYLRLVVKALRDAGYVP
;
A
#
# COMPACT_ATOMS: atom_id res chain seq x y z
N ASN A 1 -5.13 24.15 -20.58
CA ASN A 1 -4.32 24.16 -19.34
C ASN A 1 -4.21 22.80 -18.63
N SER A 2 -4.40 21.66 -19.31
CA SER A 2 -4.41 20.34 -18.65
C SER A 2 -3.25 19.42 -19.03
N PHE A 3 -2.10 19.98 -19.43
CA PHE A 3 -0.92 19.21 -19.82
C PHE A 3 0.24 19.24 -18.80
N CYS A 4 0.00 19.70 -17.56
CA CYS A 4 1.06 19.90 -16.57
C CYS A 4 1.08 18.88 -15.42
N THR A 5 0.26 17.83 -15.43
CA THR A 5 0.11 16.92 -14.28
C THR A 5 0.61 15.49 -14.49
N LEU A 6 1.22 15.18 -15.63
CA LEU A 6 1.62 13.80 -15.97
C LEU A 6 3.13 13.60 -16.17
N LEU A 7 3.96 14.60 -15.87
CA LEU A 7 5.43 14.49 -15.95
C LEU A 7 6.13 15.37 -14.90
N ALA A 8 5.59 15.44 -13.69
CA ALA A 8 6.40 15.83 -12.54
C ALA A 8 7.31 14.64 -12.21
N PHE A 9 8.46 14.54 -12.87
CA PHE A 9 9.64 14.02 -12.19
C PHE A 9 9.73 14.87 -10.93
N ALA A 10 9.33 14.32 -9.78
CA ALA A 10 9.22 15.11 -8.56
C ALA A 10 10.58 15.76 -8.32
N MET A 11 10.63 17.09 -8.35
CA MET A 11 11.82 17.84 -8.02
C MET A 11 12.36 17.33 -6.68
N ASN A 12 13.67 17.09 -6.59
CA ASN A 12 14.32 16.41 -5.45
C ASN A 12 13.97 14.91 -5.27
N GLY A 13 13.51 14.24 -6.33
CA GLY A 13 13.05 12.83 -6.30
C GLY A 13 14.04 11.86 -5.66
N THR A 14 15.33 11.92 -6.04
CA THR A 14 16.37 11.06 -5.45
C THR A 14 16.47 11.19 -3.93
N ILE A 15 16.40 12.43 -3.41
CA ILE A 15 16.45 12.69 -1.96
C ILE A 15 15.19 12.15 -1.29
N ILE A 16 14.03 12.47 -1.87
CA ILE A 16 12.72 12.04 -1.36
C ILE A 16 12.65 10.52 -1.27
N ASP A 17 13.01 9.82 -2.34
CA ASP A 17 12.91 8.36 -2.44
C ASP A 17 13.87 7.67 -1.46
N THR A 18 15.12 8.16 -1.38
CA THR A 18 16.13 7.65 -0.46
C THR A 18 15.69 7.79 1.00
N LEU A 19 15.21 8.98 1.38
CA LEU A 19 14.70 9.23 2.74
C LEU A 19 13.43 8.44 3.03
N ALA A 20 12.55 8.26 2.04
CA ALA A 20 11.30 7.51 2.19
C ALA A 20 11.56 6.02 2.49
N LYS A 21 12.53 5.40 1.81
CA LYS A 21 12.93 4.01 2.09
C LYS A 21 13.42 3.82 3.52
N VAL A 22 14.24 4.74 4.01
CA VAL A 22 14.73 4.70 5.40
C VAL A 22 13.59 4.93 6.41
N ALA A 23 12.70 5.87 6.13
CA ALA A 23 11.52 6.12 6.95
C ALA A 23 10.67 4.84 7.10
N GLU A 24 10.50 4.12 5.99
CA GLU A 24 9.68 2.91 5.94
C GLU A 24 10.26 1.77 6.77
N VAL A 25 11.58 1.63 6.83
CA VAL A 25 12.22 0.68 7.76
C VAL A 25 11.97 1.09 9.21
N TYR A 26 12.09 2.37 9.56
CA TYR A 26 11.76 2.81 10.92
C TYR A 26 10.29 2.59 11.27
N ARG A 27 9.37 2.76 10.31
CA ARG A 27 7.94 2.47 10.49
C ARG A 27 7.72 0.99 10.79
N SER A 28 8.33 0.12 10.00
CA SER A 28 8.24 -1.34 10.13
C SER A 28 8.80 -1.83 11.47
N ASN A 29 9.90 -1.21 11.91
CA ASN A 29 10.55 -1.52 13.19
C ASN A 29 9.83 -0.89 14.39
N GLY A 30 8.75 -0.15 14.18
CA GLY A 30 8.00 0.53 15.25
C GLY A 30 8.74 1.72 15.87
N VAL A 31 9.79 2.24 15.23
CA VAL A 31 10.56 3.40 15.69
C VAL A 31 9.86 4.69 15.24
N VAL A 32 8.71 4.96 15.86
CA VAL A 32 7.76 6.02 15.45
C VAL A 32 8.39 7.41 15.39
N TYR A 33 9.23 7.76 16.36
CA TYR A 33 9.89 9.07 16.41
C TYR A 33 10.77 9.32 15.17
N ARG A 34 11.60 8.34 14.80
CA ARG A 34 12.49 8.47 13.63
C ARG A 34 11.68 8.50 12.34
N TYR A 35 10.69 7.62 12.21
CA TYR A 35 9.77 7.65 11.08
C TYR A 35 9.15 9.05 10.88
N LYS A 36 8.60 9.66 11.95
CA LYS A 36 7.99 11.00 11.88
C LYS A 36 8.99 12.09 11.49
N ALA A 37 10.22 12.03 11.98
CA ALA A 37 11.27 12.99 11.63
C ALA A 37 11.57 12.95 10.12
N TYR A 38 11.74 11.76 9.54
CA TYR A 38 11.96 11.61 8.09
C TYR A 38 10.73 12.07 7.30
N ARG A 39 9.52 11.70 7.73
CA ARG A 39 8.29 12.14 7.06
C ARG A 39 8.15 13.66 7.01
N THR A 40 8.44 14.33 8.12
CA THR A 40 8.37 15.80 8.17
C THR A 40 9.37 16.43 7.21
N ALA A 41 10.62 15.93 7.18
CA ALA A 41 11.62 16.42 6.22
C ALA A 41 11.21 16.17 4.77
N ILE A 42 10.69 14.97 4.44
CA ILE A 42 10.19 14.63 3.10
C ILE A 42 9.06 15.56 2.69
N ASP A 43 8.08 15.79 3.57
CA ASP A 43 6.94 16.65 3.26
C ASP A 43 7.39 18.11 3.04
N THR A 44 8.40 18.58 3.79
CA THR A 44 9.03 19.88 3.55
C THR A 44 9.74 19.95 2.20
N ILE A 45 10.53 18.93 1.83
CA ILE A 45 11.26 18.88 0.55
C ILE A 45 10.29 18.82 -0.64
N LYS A 46 9.18 18.08 -0.51
CA LYS A 46 8.12 18.01 -1.53
C LYS A 46 7.44 19.36 -1.79
N GLY A 47 7.44 20.25 -0.80
CA GLY A 47 6.85 21.57 -0.89
C GLY A 47 7.78 22.64 -1.47
N LEU A 48 9.04 22.30 -1.79
CA LEU A 48 9.99 23.25 -2.37
C LEU A 48 9.67 23.49 -3.85
N ASP A 49 9.87 24.73 -4.29
CA ASP A 49 9.74 25.20 -5.66
C ASP A 49 11.10 25.26 -6.40
N PHE A 50 12.16 24.74 -5.77
CA PHE A 50 13.50 24.64 -6.34
C PHE A 50 14.14 23.26 -6.11
N GLU A 51 15.11 22.94 -6.96
CA GLU A 51 15.98 21.77 -6.80
C GLU A 51 17.10 22.06 -5.80
N ILE A 52 17.24 21.18 -4.82
CA ILE A 52 18.30 21.23 -3.82
C ILE A 52 19.60 20.80 -4.49
N THR A 53 20.52 21.73 -4.65
CA THR A 53 21.87 21.49 -5.18
C THR A 53 22.94 21.60 -4.09
N SER A 54 22.61 22.22 -2.96
CA SER A 54 23.44 22.28 -1.76
C SER A 54 22.60 22.07 -0.51
N ALA A 55 23.15 21.32 0.45
CA ALA A 55 22.50 21.08 1.74
C ALA A 55 22.32 22.37 2.58
N ASP A 56 23.04 23.44 2.25
CA ASP A 56 22.86 24.74 2.89
C ASP A 56 21.50 25.38 2.57
N GLN A 57 20.92 25.08 1.39
CA GLN A 57 19.65 25.63 0.95
C GLN A 57 18.47 25.18 1.80
N VAL A 58 18.62 24.07 2.54
CA VAL A 58 17.58 23.50 3.40
C VAL A 58 17.81 23.78 4.89
N LYS A 59 18.84 24.54 5.24
CA LYS A 59 19.10 24.94 6.63
C LYS A 59 17.98 25.81 7.16
N GLY A 60 17.52 25.51 8.37
CA GLY A 60 16.46 26.26 9.04
C GLY A 60 15.04 25.91 8.57
N LEU A 61 14.89 25.07 7.54
CA LEU A 61 13.58 24.56 7.16
C LEU A 61 13.01 23.64 8.24
N LYS A 62 11.69 23.71 8.41
CA LYS A 62 10.96 22.91 9.41
C LYS A 62 11.26 21.43 9.22
N GLY A 63 11.60 20.73 10.30
CA GLY A 63 11.87 19.30 10.28
C GLY A 63 13.23 18.90 9.69
N ILE A 64 14.05 19.86 9.24
CA ILE A 64 15.39 19.62 8.68
C ILE A 64 16.44 20.16 9.65
N GLY A 65 16.81 19.32 10.62
CA GLY A 65 17.91 19.59 11.55
C GLY A 65 19.27 19.13 11.01
N LYS A 66 20.35 19.34 11.79
CA LYS A 66 21.73 18.98 11.43
C LYS A 66 21.85 17.56 10.86
N GLY A 67 21.31 16.56 11.57
CA GLY A 67 21.40 15.17 11.12
C GLY A 67 20.64 14.86 9.83
N MET A 68 19.68 15.70 9.40
CA MET A 68 19.00 15.57 8.11
C MET A 68 19.78 16.29 7.01
N ILE A 69 20.34 17.47 7.33
CA ILE A 69 21.25 18.23 6.45
C ILE A 69 22.44 17.35 6.04
N ASP A 70 23.07 16.66 6.99
CA ASP A 70 24.20 15.78 6.73
C ASP A 70 23.83 14.64 5.75
N LYS A 71 22.61 14.11 5.86
CA LYS A 71 22.09 13.05 4.97
C LYS A 71 21.81 13.59 3.58
N ILE A 72 21.21 14.76 3.48
CA ILE A 72 20.96 15.43 2.20
C ILE A 72 22.30 15.73 1.50
N ALA A 73 23.30 16.23 2.23
CA ALA A 73 24.64 16.45 1.70
C ALA A 73 25.29 15.16 1.17
N GLU A 74 25.13 14.04 1.88
CA GLU A 74 25.63 12.74 1.44
C GLU A 74 24.93 12.26 0.15
N ILE A 75 23.60 12.38 0.09
CA ILE A 75 22.80 12.01 -1.09
C ILE A 75 23.19 12.88 -2.29
N LEU A 76 23.38 14.19 -2.11
CA LEU A 76 23.83 15.08 -3.18
C LEU A 76 25.22 14.70 -3.70
N ARG A 77 26.14 14.31 -2.80
CA ARG A 77 27.51 13.95 -3.15
C ARG A 77 27.62 12.58 -3.84
N THR A 78 26.83 11.61 -3.40
CA THR A 78 27.03 10.20 -3.77
C THR A 78 25.87 9.59 -4.56
N GLY A 79 24.73 10.26 -4.64
CA GLY A 79 23.49 9.71 -5.16
C GLY A 79 22.83 8.66 -4.25
N ALA A 80 23.37 8.41 -3.06
CA ALA A 80 22.90 7.38 -2.14
C ALA A 80 23.05 7.81 -0.68
N LEU A 81 22.47 7.02 0.23
CA LEU A 81 22.64 7.17 1.66
C LEU A 81 23.16 5.85 2.25
N GLN A 82 24.32 5.86 2.90
CA GLN A 82 24.88 4.65 3.50
C GLN A 82 23.90 4.03 4.51
N GLN A 83 23.23 4.88 5.31
CA GLN A 83 22.22 4.43 6.25
C GLN A 83 21.05 3.70 5.55
N GLU A 84 20.68 4.07 4.31
CA GLU A 84 19.69 3.32 3.51
C GLU A 84 20.21 1.92 3.23
N LYS A 85 21.46 1.78 2.78
CA LYS A 85 22.08 0.48 2.51
C LYS A 85 22.14 -0.38 3.76
N ASP A 86 22.53 0.20 4.90
CA ASP A 86 22.64 -0.54 6.16
C ASP A 86 21.28 -1.08 6.62
N VAL A 87 20.23 -0.23 6.61
CA VAL A 87 18.90 -0.65 7.07
C VAL A 87 18.18 -1.55 6.06
N THR A 88 18.50 -1.44 4.77
CA THR A 88 17.92 -2.31 3.73
C THR A 88 18.59 -3.67 3.65
N SER A 89 19.91 -3.75 3.88
CA SER A 89 20.68 -4.99 3.83
C SER A 89 20.58 -5.84 5.10
N ASP A 90 20.19 -5.28 6.24
CA ASP A 90 19.93 -6.03 7.46
C ASP A 90 18.91 -7.18 7.24
N PRO A 91 19.29 -8.46 7.43
CA PRO A 91 18.43 -9.61 7.23
C PRO A 91 17.11 -9.55 8.00
N VAL A 92 17.12 -8.93 9.19
CA VAL A 92 15.91 -8.74 10.00
C VAL A 92 14.94 -7.81 9.29
N ASN A 93 15.41 -6.66 8.79
CA ASN A 93 14.59 -5.71 8.05
C ASN A 93 14.12 -6.27 6.70
N GLN A 94 14.94 -7.09 6.04
CA GLN A 94 14.54 -7.79 4.81
C GLN A 94 13.36 -8.73 5.08
N ALA A 95 13.46 -9.58 6.12
CA ALA A 95 12.39 -10.48 6.51
C ALA A 95 11.12 -9.74 6.93
N LEU A 96 11.25 -8.65 7.70
CA LEU A 96 10.10 -7.82 8.08
C LEU A 96 9.36 -7.28 6.86
N ARG A 97 10.09 -6.69 5.88
CA ARG A 97 9.48 -6.17 4.65
C ARG A 97 8.82 -7.29 3.85
N LEU A 98 9.53 -8.40 3.67
CA LEU A 98 9.02 -9.57 2.95
C LEU A 98 7.71 -10.08 3.57
N PHE A 99 7.69 -10.26 4.90
CA PHE A 99 6.50 -10.76 5.58
C PHE A 99 5.35 -9.77 5.52
N THR A 100 5.58 -8.47 5.69
CA THR A 100 4.52 -7.46 5.56
C THR A 100 3.99 -7.28 4.13
N SER A 101 4.71 -7.79 3.12
CA SER A 101 4.20 -7.79 1.74
C SER A 101 3.17 -8.91 1.48
N VAL A 102 3.06 -9.88 2.38
CA VAL A 102 2.05 -10.95 2.31
C VAL A 102 0.72 -10.45 2.86
N HIS A 103 -0.35 -10.55 2.08
CA HIS A 103 -1.69 -10.17 2.54
C HIS A 103 -2.06 -10.92 3.83
N GLY A 104 -2.63 -10.21 4.81
CA GLY A 104 -2.97 -10.77 6.12
C GLY A 104 -1.82 -10.80 7.14
N ILE A 105 -0.58 -10.46 6.74
CA ILE A 105 0.54 -10.30 7.68
C ILE A 105 0.81 -8.80 7.94
N GLY A 106 0.32 -8.32 9.07
CA GLY A 106 0.63 -6.97 9.55
C GLY A 106 1.98 -6.87 10.27
N PRO A 107 2.45 -5.65 10.60
CA PRO A 107 3.74 -5.42 11.26
C PRO A 107 3.92 -6.17 12.59
N VAL A 108 2.83 -6.37 13.34
CA VAL A 108 2.88 -7.12 14.61
C VAL A 108 3.20 -8.60 14.36
N LEU A 109 2.47 -9.25 13.46
CA LEU A 109 2.69 -10.65 13.12
C LEU A 109 4.05 -10.85 12.44
N ALA A 110 4.45 -9.95 11.53
CA ALA A 110 5.75 -9.99 10.90
C ALA A 110 6.90 -9.99 11.92
N ARG A 111 6.83 -9.12 12.95
CA ARG A 111 7.83 -9.10 14.04
C ARG A 111 7.85 -10.40 14.83
N GLN A 112 6.69 -10.93 15.21
CA GLN A 112 6.61 -12.20 15.93
C GLN A 112 7.25 -13.34 15.12
N LEU A 113 7.00 -13.40 13.82
CA LEU A 113 7.59 -14.41 12.94
C LEU A 113 9.12 -14.27 12.86
N VAL A 114 9.62 -13.04 12.74
CA VAL A 114 11.06 -12.77 12.71
C VAL A 114 11.71 -13.10 14.07
N GLU A 115 11.07 -12.80 15.19
CA GLU A 115 11.53 -13.18 16.53
C GLU A 115 11.58 -14.69 16.72
N GLN A 116 10.68 -15.43 16.07
CA GLN A 116 10.68 -16.90 16.02
C GLN A 116 11.74 -17.49 15.08
N GLY A 117 12.50 -16.66 14.37
CA GLY A 117 13.60 -17.09 13.51
C GLY A 117 13.25 -17.24 12.03
N TYR A 118 12.00 -17.01 11.62
CA TYR A 118 11.62 -17.07 10.21
C TYR A 118 12.24 -15.92 9.41
N ARG A 119 12.75 -16.20 8.20
CA ARG A 119 13.36 -15.19 7.32
C ARG A 119 12.85 -15.22 5.88
N THR A 120 12.29 -16.33 5.42
CA THR A 120 11.85 -16.53 4.02
C THR A 120 10.37 -16.89 3.94
N LEU A 121 9.77 -16.74 2.75
CA LEU A 121 8.39 -17.19 2.50
C LEU A 121 8.23 -18.71 2.61
N GLU A 122 9.30 -19.47 2.33
CA GLU A 122 9.28 -20.92 2.48
C GLU A 122 9.12 -21.30 3.95
N ASP A 123 9.85 -20.62 4.83
CA ASP A 123 9.74 -20.88 6.27
C ASP A 123 8.32 -20.61 6.79
N LEU A 124 7.62 -19.63 6.20
CA LEU A 124 6.24 -19.30 6.57
C LEU A 124 5.23 -20.42 6.26
N LYS A 125 5.56 -21.38 5.36
CA LYS A 125 4.68 -22.51 5.09
C LYS A 125 4.53 -23.44 6.30
N ALA A 126 5.57 -23.51 7.15
CA ALA A 126 5.56 -24.27 8.40
C ALA A 126 5.03 -23.46 9.60
N ALA A 127 4.91 -22.13 9.45
CA ALA A 127 4.48 -21.25 10.52
C ALA A 127 2.98 -21.37 10.82
N HIS A 128 2.61 -21.13 12.09
CA HIS A 128 1.21 -21.02 12.47
C HIS A 128 0.65 -19.65 12.07
N LEU A 129 0.07 -19.59 10.87
CA LEU A 129 -0.53 -18.37 10.31
C LEU A 129 -2.06 -18.35 10.46
N PRO A 130 -2.66 -17.17 10.78
CA PRO A 130 -4.10 -16.96 10.68
C PRO A 130 -4.63 -17.27 9.26
N PRO A 131 -5.92 -17.60 9.09
CA PRO A 131 -6.49 -17.99 7.79
C PRO A 131 -6.23 -16.96 6.67
N ALA A 132 -6.40 -15.66 6.95
CA ALA A 132 -6.15 -14.60 5.98
C ALA A 132 -4.67 -14.54 5.54
N ALA A 133 -3.73 -14.69 6.48
CA ALA A 133 -2.29 -14.72 6.19
C ALA A 133 -1.90 -15.98 5.40
N ARG A 134 -2.53 -17.12 5.69
CA ARG A 134 -2.32 -18.37 4.93
C ARG A 134 -2.81 -18.25 3.49
N MET A 135 -3.98 -17.65 3.29
CA MET A 135 -4.50 -17.37 1.95
C MET A 135 -3.61 -16.36 1.20
N GLY A 136 -3.18 -15.29 1.87
CA GLY A 136 -2.26 -14.32 1.30
C GLY A 136 -0.89 -14.92 0.93
N LEU A 137 -0.40 -15.89 1.70
CA LEU A 137 0.83 -16.61 1.37
C LEU A 137 0.63 -17.55 0.17
N ALA A 138 -0.51 -18.24 0.10
CA ALA A 138 -0.82 -19.15 -1.00
C ALA A 138 -0.94 -18.42 -2.35
N HIS A 139 -1.46 -17.19 -2.34
CA HIS A 139 -1.61 -16.34 -3.52
C HIS A 139 -0.61 -15.18 -3.55
N TYR A 140 0.58 -15.38 -2.99
CA TYR A 140 1.56 -14.29 -2.88
C TYR A 140 2.03 -13.77 -4.25
N GLU A 141 2.26 -14.67 -5.20
CA GLU A 141 2.68 -14.30 -6.56
C GLU A 141 1.56 -13.57 -7.29
N ASP A 142 0.36 -14.16 -7.34
CA ASP A 142 -0.84 -13.55 -7.95
C ASP A 142 -1.15 -12.18 -7.34
N GLY A 143 -1.04 -12.05 -6.01
CA GLY A 143 -1.32 -10.80 -5.29
C GLY A 143 -0.33 -9.67 -5.57
N LYS A 144 0.82 -9.94 -6.21
CA LYS A 144 1.75 -8.91 -6.68
C LYS A 144 1.37 -8.39 -8.07
N GLU A 145 0.56 -9.13 -8.82
CA GLU A 145 0.16 -8.72 -10.16
C GLU A 145 -0.74 -7.49 -10.09
N ARG A 146 -0.63 -6.64 -11.13
CA ARG A 146 -1.44 -5.43 -11.25
C ARG A 146 -2.67 -5.78 -12.09
N ILE A 147 -3.84 -5.47 -11.58
CA ILE A 147 -5.12 -5.74 -12.26
C ILE A 147 -5.32 -4.66 -13.34
N PRO A 148 -5.38 -4.99 -14.63
CA PRO A 148 -5.63 -4.03 -15.70
C PRO A 148 -7.01 -3.38 -15.56
N PHE A 149 -7.15 -2.13 -16.01
CA PHE A 149 -8.42 -1.40 -15.96
C PHE A 149 -9.60 -2.21 -16.56
N ALA A 150 -9.40 -2.86 -17.71
CA ALA A 150 -10.44 -3.65 -18.37
C ALA A 150 -10.89 -4.86 -17.54
N GLU A 151 -9.96 -5.53 -16.85
CA GLU A 151 -10.29 -6.67 -15.99
C GLU A 151 -11.15 -6.22 -14.79
N VAL A 152 -10.92 -5.01 -14.26
CA VAL A 152 -11.78 -4.43 -13.21
C VAL A 152 -13.21 -4.21 -13.72
N GLU A 153 -13.39 -3.78 -14.97
CA GLU A 153 -14.72 -3.63 -15.59
C GLU A 153 -15.40 -4.99 -15.79
N ASP A 154 -14.64 -6.04 -16.14
CA ASP A 154 -15.16 -7.41 -16.24
C ASP A 154 -15.65 -7.93 -14.87
N HIS A 155 -14.88 -7.71 -13.81
CA HIS A 155 -15.29 -8.01 -12.44
C HIS A 155 -16.59 -7.29 -12.06
N LEU A 156 -16.69 -5.99 -12.38
CA LEU A 156 -17.88 -5.19 -12.10
C LEU A 156 -19.11 -5.69 -12.86
N ALA A 157 -18.96 -6.00 -14.15
CA ALA A 157 -20.03 -6.54 -14.98
C ALA A 157 -20.55 -7.87 -14.43
N HIS A 158 -19.64 -8.77 -14.07
CA HIS A 158 -19.98 -10.05 -13.46
C HIS A 158 -20.73 -9.87 -12.13
N MET A 159 -20.21 -9.03 -11.23
CA MET A 159 -20.85 -8.73 -9.95
C MET A 159 -22.25 -8.13 -10.12
N ARG A 160 -22.44 -7.21 -11.07
CA ARG A 160 -23.76 -6.63 -11.38
C ARG A 160 -24.77 -7.70 -11.78
N GLN A 161 -24.40 -8.58 -12.70
CA GLN A 161 -25.28 -9.64 -13.18
C GLN A 161 -25.65 -10.61 -12.05
N LEU A 162 -24.65 -11.03 -11.27
CA LEU A 162 -24.84 -11.95 -10.15
C LEU A 162 -25.72 -11.36 -9.05
N MET A 163 -25.46 -10.11 -8.64
CA MET A 163 -26.27 -9.43 -7.61
C MET A 163 -27.71 -9.23 -8.06
N HIS A 164 -27.92 -8.82 -9.31
CA HIS A 164 -29.25 -8.61 -9.86
C HIS A 164 -30.07 -9.91 -9.88
N GLY A 165 -29.45 -11.04 -10.23
CA GLY A 165 -30.14 -12.34 -10.34
C GLY A 165 -30.33 -13.09 -9.01
N ALA A 166 -29.36 -12.97 -8.09
CA ALA A 166 -29.29 -13.86 -6.92
C ALA A 166 -29.42 -13.14 -5.56
N VAL A 167 -29.36 -11.80 -5.53
CA VAL A 167 -29.36 -11.03 -4.27
C VAL A 167 -30.52 -10.05 -4.22
N ASP A 168 -30.45 -8.97 -5.00
CA ASP A 168 -31.47 -7.94 -5.05
C ASP A 168 -31.27 -7.11 -6.35
N PRO A 169 -32.26 -7.06 -7.26
CA PRO A 169 -32.23 -6.23 -8.46
C PRO A 169 -31.98 -4.73 -8.20
N ALA A 170 -32.31 -4.22 -7.02
CA ALA A 170 -32.08 -2.83 -6.63
C ALA A 170 -30.65 -2.58 -6.12
N LEU A 171 -29.82 -3.62 -5.95
CA LEU A 171 -28.44 -3.50 -5.50
C LEU A 171 -27.51 -3.04 -6.63
N ILE A 172 -26.79 -1.95 -6.37
CA ILE A 172 -25.92 -1.28 -7.32
C ILE A 172 -24.48 -1.37 -6.82
N PRO A 173 -23.61 -2.18 -7.45
CA PRO A 173 -22.17 -2.13 -7.21
C PRO A 173 -21.52 -0.99 -8.00
N VAL A 174 -20.61 -0.28 -7.34
CA VAL A 174 -19.83 0.84 -7.90
C VAL A 174 -18.36 0.63 -7.58
N VAL A 175 -17.53 0.47 -8.61
CA VAL A 175 -16.07 0.40 -8.42
C VAL A 175 -15.52 1.75 -7.94
N CYS A 176 -14.68 1.69 -6.93
CA CYS A 176 -14.06 2.82 -6.25
C CYS A 176 -12.53 2.83 -6.49
N GLY A 177 -11.75 3.17 -5.46
CA GLY A 177 -10.30 3.03 -5.51
C GLY A 177 -9.60 3.83 -6.60
N SER A 178 -8.46 3.28 -7.04
CA SER A 178 -7.62 3.81 -8.11
C SER A 178 -8.34 3.81 -9.47
N HIS A 179 -9.19 2.81 -9.71
CA HIS A 179 -10.03 2.72 -10.90
C HIS A 179 -10.96 3.93 -11.06
N ARG A 180 -11.65 4.38 -9.99
CA ARG A 180 -12.49 5.60 -10.02
C ARG A 180 -11.68 6.87 -10.37
N ARG A 181 -10.37 6.86 -10.10
CA ARG A 181 -9.44 7.95 -10.46
C ARG A 181 -8.77 7.74 -11.82
N LEU A 182 -9.28 6.81 -12.63
CA LEU A 182 -8.79 6.47 -13.96
C LEU A 182 -7.33 5.95 -13.96
N GLY A 183 -6.92 5.27 -12.89
CA GLY A 183 -5.63 4.59 -12.85
C GLY A 183 -5.59 3.45 -13.86
N PRO A 184 -4.52 3.29 -14.66
CA PRO A 184 -4.46 2.27 -15.72
C PRO A 184 -4.44 0.83 -15.19
N THR A 185 -4.02 0.66 -13.93
CA THR A 185 -4.05 -0.61 -13.21
C THR A 185 -4.40 -0.40 -11.74
N SER A 186 -4.97 -1.42 -11.12
CA SER A 186 -5.34 -1.47 -9.70
C SER A 186 -4.51 -2.50 -8.94
N GLY A 187 -4.41 -2.34 -7.61
CA GLY A 187 -3.82 -3.36 -6.73
C GLY A 187 -4.86 -4.30 -6.14
N ASP A 188 -6.11 -3.85 -6.11
CA ASP A 188 -7.30 -4.49 -5.61
C ASP A 188 -8.53 -3.88 -6.29
N VAL A 189 -9.68 -4.53 -6.17
CA VAL A 189 -10.95 -4.03 -6.69
C VAL A 189 -11.83 -3.57 -5.52
N ASP A 190 -11.82 -2.27 -5.27
CA ASP A 190 -12.69 -1.65 -4.27
C ASP A 190 -14.12 -1.51 -4.82
N VAL A 191 -15.12 -2.08 -4.15
CA VAL A 191 -16.53 -1.95 -4.56
C VAL A 191 -17.37 -1.39 -3.42
N LEU A 192 -18.11 -0.31 -3.74
CA LEU A 192 -19.18 0.22 -2.92
C LEU A 192 -20.51 -0.42 -3.35
N LEU A 193 -21.27 -0.94 -2.38
CA LEU A 193 -22.62 -1.43 -2.60
C LEU A 193 -23.62 -0.39 -2.12
N THR A 194 -24.60 -0.06 -2.96
CA THR A 194 -25.66 0.90 -2.63
C THR A 194 -27.00 0.48 -3.24
N GLN A 195 -28.09 1.14 -2.83
CA GLN A 195 -29.44 0.96 -3.36
C GLN A 195 -30.12 2.33 -3.49
N PRO A 196 -31.11 2.48 -4.40
CA PRO A 196 -31.96 3.66 -4.41
C PRO A 196 -32.64 3.87 -3.05
N LEU A 197 -32.80 5.12 -2.63
CA LEU A 197 -33.46 5.45 -1.35
C LEU A 197 -34.87 4.89 -1.26
N SER A 198 -35.58 4.79 -2.40
CA SER A 198 -36.92 4.17 -2.49
C SER A 198 -36.94 2.68 -2.15
N HIS A 199 -35.79 2.00 -2.19
CA HIS A 199 -35.61 0.58 -1.88
C HIS A 199 -34.82 0.36 -0.58
N SER A 200 -34.45 1.43 0.12
CA SER A 200 -33.74 1.36 1.40
C SER A 200 -34.70 0.87 2.50
N GLN A 201 -34.93 -0.44 2.55
CA GLN A 201 -35.42 -1.08 3.77
C GLN A 201 -34.29 -1.01 4.80
N ALA A 202 -34.61 -0.77 6.06
CA ALA A 202 -33.65 -0.74 7.18
C ALA A 202 -33.05 -2.14 7.48
N ALA A 203 -32.80 -2.96 6.45
CA ALA A 203 -31.98 -4.14 6.56
C ALA A 203 -30.60 -3.71 7.05
N SER A 204 -30.09 -4.40 8.07
CA SER A 204 -28.75 -4.14 8.57
C SER A 204 -27.75 -4.25 7.41
N LYS A 205 -26.88 -3.25 7.25
CA LYS A 205 -25.81 -3.20 6.22
C LYS A 205 -25.01 -4.51 6.08
N TYR A 206 -24.96 -5.31 7.13
CA TYR A 206 -24.27 -6.60 7.15
C TYR A 206 -25.03 -7.74 6.44
N VAL A 207 -26.34 -7.60 6.20
CA VAL A 207 -27.16 -8.60 5.51
C VAL A 207 -26.77 -8.67 4.04
N TYR A 208 -26.73 -7.54 3.33
CA TYR A 208 -26.36 -7.52 1.91
C TYR A 208 -24.94 -8.02 1.68
N LEU A 209 -23.97 -7.61 2.51
CA LEU A 209 -22.60 -8.12 2.37
C LEU A 209 -22.55 -9.64 2.50
N ARG A 210 -23.27 -10.23 3.47
CA ARG A 210 -23.34 -11.69 3.64
C ARG A 210 -24.01 -12.38 2.45
N LEU A 211 -25.10 -11.82 1.93
CA LEU A 211 -25.83 -12.38 0.78
C LEU A 211 -24.98 -12.32 -0.50
N VAL A 212 -24.30 -11.20 -0.74
CA VAL A 212 -23.36 -11.03 -1.87
C VAL A 212 -22.24 -12.04 -1.78
N VAL A 213 -21.56 -12.14 -0.63
CA VAL A 213 -20.47 -13.11 -0.44
C VAL A 213 -20.97 -14.54 -0.62
N LYS A 214 -22.18 -14.86 -0.14
CA LYS A 214 -22.79 -16.18 -0.37
C LYS A 214 -23.01 -16.44 -1.86
N ALA A 215 -23.62 -15.49 -2.58
CA ALA A 215 -23.89 -15.65 -4.01
C ALA A 215 -22.59 -15.80 -4.82
N LEU A 216 -21.53 -15.05 -4.48
CA LEU A 216 -20.21 -15.20 -5.09
C LEU A 216 -19.61 -16.58 -4.86
N ARG A 217 -19.77 -17.15 -3.65
CA ARG A 217 -19.34 -18.52 -3.34
C ARG A 217 -20.16 -19.59 -4.05
N ASP A 218 -21.48 -19.44 -4.07
CA ASP A 218 -22.37 -20.38 -4.77
C ASP A 218 -22.07 -20.42 -6.28
N ALA A 219 -21.63 -19.29 -6.85
CA ALA A 219 -21.18 -19.18 -8.24
C ALA A 219 -19.73 -19.65 -8.48
N GLY A 220 -18.99 -20.04 -7.43
CA GLY A 220 -17.59 -20.43 -7.51
C GLY A 220 -16.62 -19.27 -7.81
N TYR A 221 -17.07 -18.02 -7.67
CA TYR A 221 -16.27 -16.82 -7.94
C TYR A 221 -15.33 -16.46 -6.77
N VAL A 222 -15.75 -16.81 -5.56
CA VAL A 222 -14.94 -16.72 -4.34
C VAL A 222 -14.85 -18.12 -3.73
N PRO A 223 -13.67 -18.59 -3.32
CA PRO A 223 -13.52 -19.90 -2.68
C PRO A 223 -14.18 -20.00 -1.29
#